data_AF-A0A914LJQ4-F1
#
_entry.id   AF-A0A914LJQ4-F1
#
_cell.length_a   1.000
_cell.length_b   1.000
_cell.length_c   1.000
_cell.angle_alpha   90.00
_cell.angle_beta   90.00
_cell.angle_gamma   90.00
#
_symmetry.space_group_name_H-M   'P 1'
#
loop_
_entity.id
_entity.type
_entity.pdbx_description
1 polymer ?
#
loop_
_entity_poly.entity_id
_entity_poly.type
_entity_poly.pdbx_seq_one_letter_code
_entity_poly.pdbx_strand_id
1 'polypeptide(L)'
;MMPNSRFLKSILCIFWIAIFDFIHIFAFFFSHFQLTGNYLKGLTITCAIGAGALGLSAATLPFVLPAFRRVCIPYVPATVKQIENVVKLMDQYKNANPATRGLKIIDLGSGDGRVILNWLRRD
;
A
#
# COMPACT_ATOMS: atom_id res chain seq x y z
N MET A 1 -14.24 6.22 2.45
CA MET A 1 -13.89 7.54 2.98
C MET A 1 -13.14 8.19 1.85
N MET A 2 -13.61 9.30 1.28
CA MET A 2 -12.78 9.99 0.30
C MET A 2 -11.45 10.35 0.99
N PRO A 3 -10.30 10.22 0.29
CA PRO A 3 -9.05 10.66 0.88
C PRO A 3 -9.19 12.13 1.26
N ASN A 4 -8.89 12.43 2.52
CA ASN A 4 -8.87 13.81 3.01
C ASN A 4 -8.00 14.63 2.06
N SER A 5 -8.40 15.88 1.80
CA SER A 5 -7.59 16.86 1.05
C SER A 5 -6.10 16.86 1.47
N ARG A 6 -5.78 16.54 2.73
CA ARG A 6 -4.40 16.34 3.21
C ARG A 6 -3.70 15.12 2.58
N PHE A 7 -4.37 13.97 2.50
CA PHE A 7 -3.85 12.76 1.86
C PHE A 7 -3.65 12.96 0.35
N LEU A 8 -4.63 13.60 -0.31
CA LEU A 8 -4.53 13.92 -1.74
C LEU A 8 -3.37 14.89 -2.01
N LYS A 9 -3.20 15.91 -1.17
CA LYS A 9 -2.07 16.85 -1.24
C LYS A 9 -0.73 16.15 -0.99
N SER A 10 -0.65 15.22 -0.04
CA SER A 10 0.58 14.45 0.21
C SER A 10 0.97 13.59 -0.99
N ILE A 11 0.02 12.91 -1.63
CA ILE A 11 0.32 12.10 -2.82
C ILE A 11 0.73 12.97 -4.00
N LEU A 12 0.00 14.06 -4.26
CA LEU A 12 0.38 15.02 -5.30
C LEU A 12 1.76 15.65 -5.04
N CYS A 13 2.10 15.92 -3.77
CA CYS A 13 3.41 16.43 -3.38
C CYS A 13 4.53 15.40 -3.65
N ILE A 14 4.33 14.12 -3.33
CA ILE A 14 5.30 13.06 -3.61
C ILE A 14 5.50 12.90 -5.12
N PHE A 15 4.43 12.92 -5.92
CA PHE A 15 4.55 12.90 -7.38
C PHE A 15 5.27 14.14 -7.92
N TRP A 16 4.99 15.33 -7.37
CA TRP A 16 5.64 16.56 -7.81
C TRP A 16 7.13 16.59 -7.45
N ILE A 17 7.50 16.14 -6.25
CA ILE A 17 8.89 15.98 -5.82
C ILE A 17 9.61 14.97 -6.73
N ALA A 18 9.00 13.81 -6.99
CA ALA A 18 9.59 12.80 -7.86
C ALA A 18 9.82 13.30 -9.29
N ILE A 19 8.89 14.09 -9.85
CA ILE A 19 9.03 14.69 -11.17
C ILE A 19 10.14 15.75 -11.19
N PHE A 20 10.17 16.63 -10.19
CA PHE A 20 11.17 17.69 -10.09
C PHE A 20 12.58 17.10 -9.91
N ASP A 21 12.72 16.11 -9.02
CA ASP A 21 13.97 15.39 -8.80
C ASP A 21 14.43 14.64 -10.05
N PHE A 22 13.50 14.03 -10.80
CA PHE A 22 13.84 13.36 -12.06
C PHE A 22 14.39 14.32 -13.12
N ILE A 23 13.81 15.52 -13.24
CA ILE A 23 14.30 16.55 -14.16
C ILE A 23 15.69 17.04 -13.75
N HIS A 24 15.92 17.27 -12.46
CA HIS A 24 17.23 17.70 -11.95
C HIS A 24 18.30 16.62 -12.12
N ILE A 25 17.96 15.36 -11.84
CA ILE A 25 18.84 14.20 -12.05
C ILE A 25 19.18 14.05 -13.53
N PHE A 26 18.19 14.16 -14.42
CA PHE A 26 18.41 14.13 -15.86
C PHE A 26 19.33 15.27 -16.31
N ALA A 27 19.05 16.51 -15.90
CA ALA A 27 19.85 17.68 -16.28
C ALA A 27 21.29 17.58 -15.76
N PHE A 28 21.50 17.07 -14.54
CA PHE A 28 22.82 16.84 -13.97
C PHE A 28 23.62 15.80 -14.77
N PHE A 29 23.04 14.62 -15.03
CA PHE A 29 23.71 13.58 -15.79
C PHE A 29 23.93 13.97 -17.24
N PHE A 30 22.95 14.60 -17.89
CA PHE A 30 23.08 15.09 -19.25
C PHE A 30 24.21 16.11 -19.38
N SER A 31 24.28 17.09 -18.47
CA SER A 31 25.34 18.11 -18.47
C SER A 31 26.72 17.51 -18.19
N HIS A 32 26.83 16.62 -17.20
CA HIS A 32 28.09 15.98 -16.83
C HIS A 32 28.62 15.05 -17.94
N PHE A 33 27.72 14.29 -18.60
CA PHE A 33 28.09 13.37 -19.66
C PHE A 33 28.31 14.07 -21.03
N GLN A 34 27.69 15.22 -21.27
CA GLN A 34 27.97 16.06 -22.43
C GLN A 34 29.36 16.69 -22.34
N LEU A 35 29.78 17.15 -21.16
CA LEU A 35 31.13 17.68 -20.92
C LEU A 35 32.24 16.64 -21.06
N THR A 36 31.92 15.36 -20.83
CA THR A 36 32.87 14.24 -20.93
C THR A 36 32.81 13.50 -22.28
N GLY A 37 32.01 13.98 -23.24
CA GLY A 37 31.84 13.37 -24.57
C GLY A 37 31.11 12.01 -24.59
N ASN A 38 30.54 11.57 -23.46
CA ASN A 38 29.96 10.23 -23.26
C ASN A 38 28.42 10.28 -23.15
N TYR A 39 27.74 10.96 -24.07
CA TYR A 39 26.29 11.18 -24.04
C TYR A 39 25.45 9.90 -23.95
N LEU A 40 25.88 8.81 -24.60
CA LEU A 40 25.18 7.51 -24.53
C LEU A 40 25.12 6.95 -23.11
N LYS A 41 26.17 7.14 -22.31
CA LYS A 41 26.21 6.69 -20.91
C LYS A 41 25.27 7.51 -20.02
N GLY A 42 25.21 8.82 -20.25
CA GLY A 42 24.25 9.69 -19.57
C GLY A 42 22.80 9.32 -19.88
N LEU A 43 22.52 8.97 -21.15
CA LEU A 43 21.20 8.53 -21.58
C LEU A 43 20.82 7.19 -20.95
N THR A 44 21.70 6.18 -20.96
CA THR A 44 21.38 4.87 -20.38
C THR A 44 21.12 4.94 -18.87
N ILE A 45 21.93 5.71 -18.13
CA ILE A 45 21.74 5.91 -16.68
C ILE A 45 20.39 6.58 -16.40
N THR A 46 20.06 7.64 -17.13
CA THR A 46 18.77 8.32 -16.96
C THR A 46 17.60 7.39 -17.25
N CYS A 47 17.65 6.66 -18.37
CA CYS A 47 16.59 5.72 -18.74
C CYS A 47 16.42 4.62 -17.68
N ALA A 48 17.51 4.10 -17.13
CA ALA A 48 17.46 3.09 -16.07
C ALA A 48 16.77 3.62 -14.80
N ILE A 49 17.14 4.81 -14.34
CA ILE A 49 16.53 5.45 -13.17
C ILE A 49 15.04 5.74 -13.42
N GLY A 50 14.72 6.29 -14.60
CA GLY A 50 13.34 6.62 -14.97
C GLY A 50 12.44 5.39 -15.08
N ALA A 51 12.95 4.33 -15.72
CA ALA A 51 12.24 3.06 -15.80
C ALA A 51 12.04 2.42 -14.42
N GLY A 52 13.05 2.49 -13.55
CA GLY A 52 12.94 2.02 -12.16
C GLY A 52 11.88 2.78 -11.36
N ALA A 53 11.88 4.11 -11.44
CA ALA A 53 10.90 4.95 -10.76
C ALA A 53 9.46 4.70 -11.25
N LEU A 54 9.27 4.60 -12.57
CA LEU A 54 7.97 4.29 -13.18
C LEU A 54 7.50 2.87 -12.82
N GLY A 55 8.40 1.88 -12.88
CA GLY A 55 8.10 0.50 -12.52
C GLY A 55 7.68 0.35 -11.06
N LEU A 56 8.41 1.00 -10.14
CA LEU A 56 8.06 1.01 -8.72
C LEU A 56 6.71 1.70 -8.45
N SER A 57 6.47 2.82 -9.13
CA SER A 57 5.18 3.54 -9.05
C SER A 57 4.03 2.65 -9.52
N ALA A 58 4.18 2.00 -10.69
CA ALA A 58 3.18 1.09 -11.23
C ALA A 58 2.93 -0.11 -10.30
N ALA A 59 3.98 -0.69 -9.72
CA ALA A 59 3.87 -1.81 -8.78
C ALA A 59 3.15 -1.43 -7.47
N THR A 60 3.27 -0.18 -7.02
CA THR A 60 2.67 0.29 -5.77
C THR A 60 1.24 0.84 -5.94
N LEU A 61 0.86 1.26 -7.14
CA LEU A 61 -0.51 1.73 -7.46
C LEU A 61 -1.63 0.82 -6.94
N PRO A 62 -1.64 -0.53 -7.14
CA PRO A 62 -2.75 -1.37 -6.68
C PRO A 62 -3.00 -1.33 -5.16
N PHE A 63 -1.99 -0.96 -4.36
CA PHE A 63 -2.13 -0.82 -2.90
C PHE A 63 -2.68 0.55 -2.50
N VAL A 64 -2.42 1.60 -3.29
CA VAL A 64 -2.85 2.97 -2.99
C VAL A 64 -4.22 3.28 -3.63
N LEU A 65 -4.50 2.75 -4.83
CA LEU A 65 -5.74 2.96 -5.57
C LEU A 65 -7.02 2.67 -4.77
N PRO A 66 -7.11 1.62 -3.93
CA PRO A 66 -8.27 1.37 -3.08
C PRO A 66 -8.61 2.52 -2.12
N ALA A 67 -7.62 3.31 -1.70
CA ALA A 67 -7.82 4.48 -0.84
C ALA A 67 -8.50 5.65 -1.57
N PHE A 68 -8.46 5.66 -2.90
CA PHE A 68 -9.08 6.70 -3.75
C PHE A 68 -10.52 6.40 -4.17
N ARG A 69 -11.14 5.32 -3.66
CA ARG A 69 -12.53 5.02 -4.01
C ARG A 69 -13.47 6.16 -3.58
N ARG A 70 -14.19 6.71 -4.56
CA ARG A 70 -15.21 7.77 -4.35
C ARG A 70 -16.31 7.32 -3.39
N VAL A 71 -16.73 6.07 -3.52
CA VAL A 71 -17.77 5.47 -2.69
C VAL A 71 -17.09 4.72 -1.54
N CYS A 72 -17.37 5.15 -0.31
CA CYS A 72 -17.06 4.36 0.87
C CYS A 72 -17.83 3.05 0.79
N ILE A 73 -17.20 1.90 1.07
CA ILE A 73 -18.01 0.71 1.40
C ILE A 73 -18.84 1.09 2.63
N PRO A 74 -20.18 1.02 2.55
CA PRO A 74 -21.01 1.31 3.71
C PRO A 74 -20.71 0.31 4.82
N TYR A 75 -20.80 0.76 6.07
CA TYR A 75 -20.72 -0.17 7.18
C TYR A 75 -21.93 -1.12 7.11
N VAL A 76 -21.65 -2.41 6.92
CA VAL A 76 -22.65 -3.47 6.98
C VAL A 76 -22.25 -4.40 8.12
N PRO A 77 -23.05 -4.49 9.19
CA PRO A 77 -22.69 -5.31 10.33
C PRO A 77 -22.61 -6.79 9.95
N ALA A 78 -21.59 -7.49 10.45
CA ALA A 78 -21.53 -8.94 10.34
C ALA A 78 -22.73 -9.58 11.04
N THR A 79 -23.38 -10.51 10.37
CA THR A 79 -24.49 -11.31 10.91
C THR A 79 -23.98 -12.31 11.96
N VAL A 80 -24.86 -12.78 12.83
CA VAL A 80 -24.54 -13.77 13.87
C VAL A 80 -23.88 -15.01 13.26
N LYS A 81 -24.46 -15.55 12.17
CA LYS A 81 -23.95 -16.72 11.47
C LYS A 81 -22.55 -16.48 10.86
N GLN A 82 -22.26 -15.27 10.38
CA GLN A 82 -20.94 -14.92 9.87
C GLN A 82 -19.90 -14.89 11.00
N ILE A 83 -20.26 -14.31 12.16
CA ILE A 83 -19.39 -14.29 13.33
C ILE A 83 -19.10 -15.71 13.82
N GLU A 84 -20.13 -16.56 13.94
CA GLU A 84 -19.98 -17.97 14.32
C GLU A 84 -19.06 -18.73 13.37
N ASN A 85 -19.21 -18.54 12.06
CA ASN A 85 -18.36 -19.19 11.06
C ASN A 85 -16.90 -18.75 11.16
N VAL A 86 -16.64 -17.45 11.34
CA VAL A 86 -15.27 -16.92 11.49
C VAL A 86 -14.62 -17.47 12.74
N VAL A 87 -15.33 -17.44 13.88
CA VAL A 87 -14.83 -17.98 15.15
C VAL A 87 -14.52 -19.48 15.01
N LYS A 88 -15.44 -20.26 14.43
CA LYS A 88 -15.22 -21.69 14.21
C LYS A 88 -13.99 -21.96 13.33
N LEU A 89 -13.81 -21.19 12.26
CA LEU A 89 -12.64 -21.30 11.38
C LEU A 89 -11.33 -21.00 12.12
N MET A 90 -11.34 -19.99 12.98
CA MET A 90 -10.18 -19.58 13.78
C MET A 90 -9.81 -20.64 14.82
N ASP A 91 -10.80 -21.23 15.52
CA ASP A 91 -10.59 -22.35 16.44
C ASP A 91 -9.98 -23.56 15.72
N GLN A 92 -10.55 -23.91 14.56
CA GLN A 92 -10.04 -25.01 13.73
C GLN A 92 -8.61 -24.74 13.27
N TYR A 93 -8.29 -23.51 12.87
CA TYR A 93 -6.95 -23.12 12.46
C TYR A 93 -5.94 -23.22 13.62
N LYS A 94 -6.27 -22.69 14.81
CA LYS A 94 -5.41 -22.78 16.00
C LYS A 94 -5.18 -24.24 16.43
N ASN A 95 -6.22 -25.08 16.35
CA ASN A 95 -6.13 -26.50 16.69
C ASN A 95 -5.27 -27.29 15.69
N ALA A 96 -5.41 -27.00 14.39
CA ALA A 96 -4.60 -27.62 13.34
C ALA A 96 -3.15 -27.13 13.32
N ASN A 97 -2.88 -25.93 13.86
CA ASN A 97 -1.56 -25.30 13.84
C ASN A 97 -1.10 -24.92 15.26
N PRO A 98 -0.61 -25.87 16.07
CA PRO A 98 -0.20 -25.60 17.46
C PRO A 98 0.88 -24.51 17.60
N ALA A 99 1.73 -24.33 16.57
CA ALA A 99 2.75 -23.28 16.51
C ALA A 99 2.17 -21.85 16.48
N THR A 100 0.88 -21.70 16.18
CA THR A 100 0.18 -20.40 16.16
C THR A 100 -0.41 -20.01 17.50
N ARG A 101 -0.28 -20.87 18.53
CA ARG A 101 -0.72 -20.55 19.90
C ARG A 101 0.05 -19.34 20.43
N GLY A 102 -0.67 -18.38 21.01
CA GLY A 102 -0.10 -17.14 21.55
C GLY A 102 0.09 -16.02 20.53
N LEU A 103 -0.14 -16.25 19.24
CA LEU A 103 -0.13 -15.18 18.23
C LEU A 103 -1.35 -14.26 18.41
N LYS A 104 -1.14 -12.96 18.21
CA LYS A 104 -2.21 -11.96 18.24
C LYS A 104 -2.97 -11.92 16.92
N ILE A 105 -4.29 -11.79 17.02
CA ILE A 105 -5.19 -11.65 15.86
C ILE A 105 -5.33 -10.17 15.51
N ILE A 106 -5.24 -9.88 14.21
CA ILE A 106 -5.45 -8.54 13.66
C ILE A 106 -6.71 -8.60 12.78
N ASP A 107 -7.71 -7.78 13.12
CA ASP A 107 -8.95 -7.65 12.35
C ASP A 107 -8.85 -6.41 11.43
N LEU A 108 -8.59 -6.67 10.15
CA LEU A 108 -8.38 -5.61 9.16
C LEU A 108 -9.72 -5.05 8.68
N GLY A 109 -10.02 -3.82 9.08
CA GLY A 109 -11.27 -3.17 8.74
C GLY A 109 -12.42 -3.55 9.68
N SER A 110 -12.15 -3.64 10.98
CA SER A 110 -13.09 -4.05 12.05
C SER A 110 -14.46 -3.37 12.07
N GLY A 111 -14.62 -2.18 11.47
CA GLY A 111 -15.85 -1.40 11.62
C GLY A 111 -16.10 -1.07 13.10
N ASP A 112 -17.08 -1.75 13.70
CA ASP A 112 -17.44 -1.63 15.12
C ASP A 112 -16.76 -2.67 16.04
N GLY A 113 -15.86 -3.50 15.49
CA GLY A 113 -15.06 -4.43 16.29
C GLY A 113 -15.81 -5.68 16.75
N ARG A 114 -17.03 -5.94 16.28
CA ARG A 114 -17.83 -7.06 16.77
C ARG A 114 -17.20 -8.43 16.53
N VAL A 115 -16.44 -8.62 15.45
CA VAL A 115 -15.77 -9.90 15.15
C VAL A 115 -14.70 -10.18 16.20
N ILE A 116 -13.77 -9.24 16.40
CA ILE A 116 -12.70 -9.38 17.40
C ILE A 116 -13.24 -9.45 18.83
N LEU A 117 -14.31 -8.70 19.17
CA LEU A 117 -14.91 -8.75 20.50
C LEU A 117 -15.55 -10.12 20.78
N ASN A 118 -16.24 -10.72 19.80
CA ASN A 118 -16.80 -12.06 19.96
C ASN A 118 -15.71 -13.14 20.01
N TRP A 119 -14.60 -12.93 19.32
CA TRP A 119 -13.43 -13.79 19.43
C TRP A 119 -12.80 -13.73 20.84
N LEU A 120 -12.48 -12.53 21.33
CA LEU A 120 -11.84 -12.32 22.63
C LEU A 120 -12.69 -12.72 23.83
N ARG A 121 -14.02 -12.77 23.68
CA ARG A 121 -14.92 -13.27 24.74
C ARG A 121 -14.84 -14.80 24.89
N ARG A 122 -14.26 -15.51 23.92
CA ARG A 122 -14.22 -16.99 23.88
C ARG A 122 -12.84 -17.58 24.17
N ASP A 123 -11.76 -16.85 23.91
CA ASP A 123 -10.38 -17.15 24.35
C ASP A 123 -10.24 -16.88 25.86
#